data_AF-A0A2Z4LMP9-F1
#
_entry.id   AF-A0A2Z4LMP9-F1
#
_cell.length_a   1.000
_cell.length_b   1.000
_cell.length_c   1.000
_cell.angle_alpha   90.00
_cell.angle_beta   90.00
_cell.angle_gamma   90.00
#
_symmetry.space_group_name_H-M   'P 1'
#
loop_
_entity.id
_entity.type
_entity.pdbx_description
1 polymer ?
#
loop_
_entity_poly.entity_id
_entity_poly.type
_entity_poly.pdbx_seq_one_letter_code
_entity_poly.pdbx_strand_id
1 'polypeptide(L)'
;MAKKPRDPWEEIDPNEVTPEDSVQYKKIAKNTTRSKKIKGIIFGVSAAVGLTVVLAVAFSIPQTVNNLVIWKDEANFLARKECVHYFEEFNEGTKRAELAETSRKDAVFEMISNYKNNVEMLNKLGLTLKENIRQIYDFEFKNVMIMGMEPDAISVDLVLYNRKNENDYLVIPRIVIQGFKEDSDFNDGQYIDDKQIDALLTSIQFKYIGRKEEFSSNIELINNTNNWYEKERVILNNFEVQGASLQGFLPFYITSNWVYENERLNFSTYVYKLGIWDTKINGKKYRYGAYYTKNEVKHYSQPVLNLK
;
A
#
# COMPACT_ATOMS: atom_id res chain seq x y z
N MET A 1 -25.62 -82.82 -0.82
CA MET A 1 -24.75 -81.98 0.04
C MET A 1 -24.35 -80.75 -0.77
N ALA A 2 -24.79 -79.56 -0.36
CA ALA A 2 -24.40 -78.30 -1.02
C ALA A 2 -22.95 -77.95 -0.63
N LYS A 3 -22.08 -77.70 -1.61
CA LYS A 3 -20.71 -77.23 -1.38
C LYS A 3 -20.75 -75.80 -0.84
N LYS A 4 -20.05 -75.53 0.27
CA LYS A 4 -19.89 -74.19 0.84
C LYS A 4 -19.15 -73.28 -0.17
N PRO A 5 -19.47 -71.97 -0.22
CA PRO A 5 -18.70 -70.99 -0.98
C PRO A 5 -17.32 -70.79 -0.31
N ARG A 6 -16.25 -70.78 -1.13
CA ARG A 6 -14.86 -70.56 -0.68
C ARG A 6 -14.64 -69.10 -0.27
N ASP A 7 -13.74 -68.90 0.68
CA ASP A 7 -13.31 -67.60 1.20
C ASP A 7 -12.48 -66.85 0.12
N PRO A 8 -12.75 -65.56 -0.17
CA PRO A 8 -11.97 -64.79 -1.14
C PRO A 8 -10.51 -64.53 -0.74
N TRP A 9 -10.09 -64.91 0.47
CA TRP A 9 -8.73 -64.76 0.98
C TRP A 9 -7.98 -66.09 1.21
N GLU A 10 -8.55 -67.24 0.80
CA GLU A 10 -7.78 -68.49 0.71
C GLU A 10 -6.67 -68.33 -0.35
N GLU A 11 -5.42 -68.64 0.01
CA GLU A 11 -4.30 -68.67 -0.93
C GLU A 11 -4.64 -69.64 -2.07
N ILE A 12 -4.87 -69.08 -3.26
CA ILE A 12 -5.16 -69.83 -4.48
C ILE A 12 -3.88 -70.63 -4.82
N ASP A 13 -3.97 -71.95 -4.79
CA ASP A 13 -2.90 -72.83 -5.26
C ASP A 13 -2.54 -72.42 -6.71
N PRO A 14 -1.27 -72.06 -7.01
CA PRO A 14 -0.87 -71.60 -8.34
C PRO A 14 -1.14 -72.62 -9.46
N ASN A 15 -1.45 -73.88 -9.13
CA ASN A 15 -1.88 -74.91 -10.08
C ASN A 15 -3.39 -74.90 -10.39
N GLU A 16 -4.23 -74.12 -9.69
CA GLU A 16 -5.67 -73.92 -9.98
C GLU A 16 -5.94 -72.75 -10.93
N VAL A 17 -4.91 -72.05 -11.44
CA VAL A 17 -5.07 -70.96 -12.41
C VAL A 17 -5.45 -71.53 -13.78
N THR A 18 -6.72 -71.43 -14.14
CA THR A 18 -7.19 -71.85 -15.46
C THR A 18 -6.74 -70.87 -16.56
N PRO A 19 -6.62 -71.32 -17.83
CA PRO A 19 -6.35 -70.43 -18.95
C PRO A 19 -7.37 -69.28 -19.04
N GLU A 20 -8.64 -69.52 -18.68
CA GLU A 20 -9.68 -68.48 -18.63
C GLU A 20 -9.36 -67.35 -17.62
N ASP A 21 -8.84 -67.68 -16.43
CA ASP A 21 -8.48 -66.70 -15.39
C ASP A 21 -7.31 -65.82 -15.84
N SER A 22 -6.30 -66.40 -16.49
CA SER A 22 -5.16 -65.64 -17.03
C SER A 22 -5.58 -64.60 -18.08
N VAL A 23 -6.59 -64.91 -18.90
CA VAL A 23 -7.14 -64.01 -19.92
C VAL A 23 -7.98 -62.91 -19.27
N GLN A 24 -8.74 -63.21 -18.21
CA GLN A 24 -9.49 -62.21 -17.45
C GLN A 24 -8.56 -61.22 -16.73
N TYR A 25 -7.52 -61.71 -16.03
CA TYR A 25 -6.54 -60.83 -15.38
C TYR A 25 -5.78 -59.96 -16.38
N LYS A 26 -5.41 -60.49 -17.56
CA LYS A 26 -4.75 -59.70 -18.62
C LYS A 26 -5.68 -58.63 -19.21
N LYS A 27 -6.99 -58.90 -19.33
CA LYS A 27 -8.01 -57.91 -19.74
C LYS A 27 -8.23 -56.85 -18.65
N ILE A 28 -8.35 -57.25 -17.39
CA ILE A 28 -8.52 -56.34 -16.24
C ILE A 28 -7.29 -55.43 -16.11
N ALA A 29 -6.08 -55.99 -16.21
CA ALA A 29 -4.81 -55.24 -16.20
C ALA A 29 -4.72 -54.26 -17.40
N LYS A 30 -5.10 -54.67 -18.60
CA LYS A 30 -5.10 -53.80 -19.79
C LYS A 30 -6.11 -52.64 -19.65
N ASN A 31 -7.28 -52.91 -19.05
CA ASN A 31 -8.30 -51.89 -18.79
C ASN A 31 -7.91 -50.93 -17.66
N THR A 32 -7.31 -51.42 -16.56
CA THR A 32 -6.79 -50.55 -15.49
C THR A 32 -5.60 -49.71 -15.95
N THR A 33 -4.72 -50.25 -16.80
CA THR A 33 -3.58 -49.49 -17.35
C THR A 33 -4.05 -48.40 -18.32
N ARG A 34 -5.05 -48.70 -19.17
CA ARG A 34 -5.71 -47.70 -20.02
C ARG A 34 -6.45 -46.64 -19.20
N SER A 35 -7.18 -47.04 -18.15
CA SER A 35 -7.86 -46.11 -17.25
C SER A 35 -6.88 -45.21 -16.50
N LYS A 36 -5.75 -45.72 -16.02
CA LYS A 36 -4.68 -44.90 -15.40
C LYS A 36 -4.07 -43.90 -16.38
N LYS A 37 -3.81 -44.31 -17.64
CA LYS A 37 -3.33 -43.38 -18.69
C LYS A 37 -4.36 -42.31 -19.02
N ILE A 38 -5.63 -42.67 -19.17
CA ILE A 38 -6.72 -41.71 -19.44
C ILE A 38 -6.92 -40.76 -18.26
N LYS A 39 -6.92 -41.26 -17.02
CA LYS A 39 -6.98 -40.41 -15.81
C LYS A 39 -5.78 -39.49 -15.68
N GLY A 40 -4.57 -39.94 -16.03
CA GLY A 40 -3.37 -39.11 -16.08
C GLY A 40 -3.45 -38.01 -17.14
N ILE A 41 -3.98 -38.31 -18.33
CA ILE A 41 -4.20 -37.33 -19.40
C ILE A 41 -5.28 -36.33 -18.99
N ILE A 42 -6.42 -36.80 -18.45
CA ILE A 42 -7.49 -35.93 -17.95
C ILE A 42 -6.96 -35.04 -16.83
N PHE A 43 -6.19 -35.57 -15.88
CA PHE A 43 -5.60 -34.77 -14.81
C PHE A 43 -4.61 -33.74 -15.33
N GLY A 44 -3.73 -34.11 -16.27
CA GLY A 44 -2.77 -33.20 -16.90
C GLY A 44 -3.44 -32.09 -17.72
N VAL A 45 -4.47 -32.43 -18.50
CA VAL A 45 -5.27 -31.45 -19.26
C VAL A 45 -6.08 -30.57 -18.31
N SER A 46 -6.67 -31.12 -17.24
CA SER A 46 -7.43 -30.33 -16.26
C SER A 46 -6.52 -29.37 -15.48
N ALA A 47 -5.31 -29.83 -15.12
CA ALA A 47 -4.31 -29.00 -14.46
C ALA A 47 -3.80 -27.89 -15.40
N ALA A 48 -3.54 -28.22 -16.67
CA ALA A 48 -3.13 -27.25 -17.68
C ALA A 48 -4.23 -26.21 -17.96
N VAL A 49 -5.50 -26.62 -18.07
CA VAL A 49 -6.65 -25.72 -18.22
C VAL A 49 -6.81 -24.86 -16.96
N GLY A 50 -6.68 -25.43 -15.77
CA GLY A 50 -6.71 -24.68 -14.51
C GLY A 50 -5.61 -23.62 -14.42
N LEU A 51 -4.36 -23.99 -14.75
CA LEU A 51 -3.23 -23.05 -14.79
C LEU A 51 -3.43 -21.96 -15.86
N THR A 52 -3.94 -22.34 -17.03
CA THR A 52 -4.21 -21.40 -18.13
C THR A 52 -5.34 -20.45 -17.77
N VAL A 53 -6.39 -20.90 -17.08
CA VAL A 53 -7.48 -20.05 -16.59
C VAL A 53 -6.99 -19.12 -15.49
N VAL A 54 -6.18 -19.58 -14.53
CA VAL A 54 -5.62 -18.73 -13.48
C VAL A 54 -4.66 -17.68 -14.06
N LEU A 55 -3.78 -18.07 -14.98
CA LEU A 55 -2.90 -17.13 -15.67
C LEU A 55 -3.70 -16.17 -16.56
N ALA A 56 -4.68 -16.67 -17.32
CA ALA A 56 -5.56 -15.82 -18.14
C ALA A 56 -6.32 -14.83 -17.27
N VAL A 57 -6.86 -15.22 -16.12
CA VAL A 57 -7.52 -14.33 -15.15
C VAL A 57 -6.52 -13.31 -14.59
N ALA A 58 -5.32 -13.73 -14.18
CA ALA A 58 -4.28 -12.83 -13.68
C ALA A 58 -3.80 -11.80 -14.73
N PHE A 59 -3.68 -12.22 -16.00
CA PHE A 59 -3.29 -11.34 -17.11
C PHE A 59 -4.45 -10.53 -17.69
N SER A 60 -5.71 -10.93 -17.46
CA SER A 60 -6.90 -10.20 -17.92
C SER A 60 -7.45 -9.21 -16.89
N ILE A 61 -7.02 -9.28 -15.62
CA ILE A 61 -7.22 -8.18 -14.67
C ILE A 61 -6.32 -7.01 -15.13
N PRO A 62 -6.88 -5.89 -15.60
CA PRO A 62 -6.08 -4.79 -16.10
C PRO A 62 -5.20 -4.26 -14.96
N GLN A 63 -3.89 -4.41 -15.12
CA GLN A 63 -2.94 -3.81 -14.18
C GLN A 63 -3.00 -2.29 -14.33
N THR A 64 -3.08 -1.62 -13.18
CA THR A 64 -3.04 -0.17 -13.07
C THR A 64 -1.64 0.32 -13.43
N VAL A 65 -1.57 1.33 -14.31
CA VAL A 65 -0.30 1.87 -14.83
C VAL A 65 0.51 2.57 -13.73
N ASN A 66 -0.19 3.23 -12.80
CA ASN A 66 0.37 3.76 -11.57
C ASN A 66 -0.38 3.13 -10.39
N ASN A 67 0.36 2.60 -9.41
CA ASN A 67 -0.17 2.01 -8.18
C ASN A 67 0.25 2.84 -6.98
N LEU A 68 -0.52 2.75 -5.90
CA LEU A 68 -0.06 3.20 -4.61
C LEU A 68 1.06 2.27 -4.13
N VAL A 69 2.17 2.86 -3.71
CA VAL A 69 3.38 2.20 -3.23
C VAL A 69 3.41 2.30 -1.72
N ILE A 70 3.65 1.17 -1.08
CA ILE A 70 3.97 1.11 0.35
C ILE A 70 5.49 1.18 0.44
N TRP A 71 6.01 2.31 0.89
CA TRP A 71 7.45 2.43 1.15
C TRP A 71 7.82 1.58 2.36
N LYS A 72 8.96 0.92 2.27
CA LYS A 72 9.54 0.20 3.41
C LYS A 72 10.45 1.15 4.18
N ASP A 73 10.74 0.83 5.44
CA ASP A 73 11.58 1.66 6.31
C ASP A 73 12.99 1.86 5.74
N GLU A 74 13.49 0.90 4.96
CA GLU A 74 14.79 0.99 4.27
C GLU A 74 14.77 1.83 2.97
N ALA A 75 13.65 2.42 2.59
CA ALA A 75 13.61 3.31 1.44
C ALA A 75 14.51 4.54 1.68
N ASN A 76 15.17 5.01 0.62
CA ASN A 76 16.10 6.12 0.70
C ASN A 76 15.35 7.46 0.76
N PHE A 77 14.80 7.76 1.93
CA PHE A 77 14.03 8.98 2.15
C PHE A 77 14.95 10.20 2.23
N LEU A 78 14.64 11.21 1.42
CA LEU A 78 15.30 12.50 1.50
C LEU A 78 14.71 13.35 2.62
N ALA A 79 15.54 13.90 3.49
CA ALA A 79 15.06 14.81 4.51
C ALA A 79 14.61 16.15 3.87
N ARG A 80 13.55 16.78 4.40
CA ARG A 80 13.05 18.07 3.86
C ARG A 80 14.12 19.16 3.80
N LYS A 81 14.96 19.25 4.84
CA LYS A 81 16.08 20.20 4.87
C LYS A 81 17.08 19.99 3.73
N GLU A 82 17.15 18.79 3.17
CA GLU A 82 18.06 18.44 2.07
C GLU A 82 17.43 18.71 0.71
N CYS A 83 16.10 18.86 0.63
CA CYS A 83 15.39 19.15 -0.62
C CYS A 83 15.91 20.43 -1.29
N VAL A 84 16.35 21.44 -0.52
CA VAL A 84 16.98 22.67 -1.05
C VAL A 84 18.21 22.41 -1.92
N HIS A 85 18.85 21.24 -1.81
CA HIS A 85 19.95 20.85 -2.68
C HIS A 85 19.49 20.36 -4.05
N TYR A 86 18.26 19.85 -4.15
CA TYR A 86 17.69 19.23 -5.35
C TYR A 86 16.83 20.18 -6.18
N PHE A 87 16.17 21.13 -5.52
CA PHE A 87 15.19 22.03 -6.14
C PHE A 87 15.69 23.48 -6.24
N GLU A 88 15.37 24.14 -7.33
CA GLU A 88 15.43 25.60 -7.48
C GLU A 88 14.29 26.23 -6.67
N GLU A 89 13.10 25.63 -6.74
CA GLU A 89 11.93 26.00 -5.96
C GLU A 89 11.31 24.76 -5.31
N PHE A 90 11.09 24.82 -4.00
CA PHE A 90 10.44 23.76 -3.23
C PHE A 90 9.36 24.38 -2.33
N ASN A 91 8.22 24.72 -2.96
CA ASN A 91 7.15 25.50 -2.33
C ASN A 91 5.99 24.61 -1.85
N GLU A 92 6.32 23.55 -1.11
CA GLU A 92 5.34 22.67 -0.47
C GLU A 92 4.43 23.44 0.49
N GLY A 93 3.14 23.07 0.53
CA GLY A 93 2.15 23.68 1.43
C GLY A 93 1.84 25.14 1.12
N THR A 94 2.34 25.68 0.00
CA THR A 94 2.04 27.05 -0.41
C THR A 94 0.84 27.03 -1.35
N LYS A 95 -0.19 27.85 -1.06
CA LYS A 95 -1.33 28.04 -1.96
C LYS A 95 -0.89 28.74 -3.24
N ARG A 96 -1.05 28.07 -4.39
CA ARG A 96 -0.67 28.63 -5.69
C ARG A 96 -1.90 29.16 -6.41
N ALA A 97 -1.89 30.45 -6.75
CA ALA A 97 -3.01 31.10 -7.44
C ALA A 97 -3.31 30.49 -8.82
N GLU A 98 -2.27 30.03 -9.53
CA GLU A 98 -2.40 29.38 -10.84
C GLU A 98 -3.16 28.03 -10.79
N LEU A 99 -3.26 27.42 -9.60
CA LEU A 99 -4.00 26.17 -9.41
C LEU A 99 -5.47 26.40 -9.05
N ALA A 100 -5.88 27.64 -8.76
CA ALA A 100 -7.20 27.98 -8.22
C ALA A 100 -8.38 27.62 -9.12
N GLU A 101 -8.13 27.48 -10.43
CA GLU A 101 -9.14 27.08 -11.42
C GLU A 101 -9.11 25.57 -11.71
N THR A 102 -8.10 24.84 -11.24
CA THR A 102 -7.97 23.39 -11.48
C THR A 102 -8.58 22.61 -10.32
N SER A 103 -9.54 21.73 -10.61
CA SER A 103 -10.11 20.84 -9.59
C SER A 103 -9.06 19.84 -9.10
N ARG A 104 -9.14 19.37 -7.84
CA ARG A 104 -8.17 18.39 -7.34
C ARG A 104 -8.24 17.10 -8.15
N LYS A 105 -9.44 16.68 -8.55
CA LYS A 105 -9.61 15.48 -9.37
C LYS A 105 -8.93 15.59 -10.72
N ASP A 106 -9.05 16.73 -11.40
CA ASP A 106 -8.40 16.96 -12.69
C ASP A 106 -6.88 17.02 -12.53
N ALA A 107 -6.38 17.69 -11.48
CA ALA A 107 -4.96 17.71 -11.16
C ALA A 107 -4.42 16.29 -10.87
N VAL A 108 -5.15 15.47 -10.11
CA VAL A 108 -4.79 14.06 -9.89
C VAL A 108 -4.74 13.30 -11.21
N PHE A 109 -5.74 13.47 -12.09
CA PHE A 109 -5.77 12.79 -13.38
C PHE A 109 -4.61 13.22 -14.29
N GLU A 110 -4.27 14.50 -14.30
CA GLU A 110 -3.10 15.04 -14.97
C GLU A 110 -1.81 14.42 -14.41
N MET A 111 -1.63 14.38 -13.08
CA MET A 111 -0.46 13.79 -12.43
C MET A 111 -0.32 12.30 -12.71
N ILE A 112 -1.37 11.50 -12.55
CA ILE A 112 -1.27 10.04 -12.72
C ILE A 112 -1.13 9.63 -14.18
N SER A 113 -1.65 10.42 -15.13
CA SER A 113 -1.47 10.17 -16.56
C SER A 113 -0.11 10.62 -17.07
N ASN A 114 0.49 11.64 -16.46
CA ASN A 114 1.82 12.17 -16.76
C ASN A 114 2.83 11.91 -15.64
N TYR A 115 2.75 10.73 -15.03
CA TYR A 115 3.42 10.44 -13.77
C TYR A 115 4.95 10.35 -13.84
N LYS A 116 5.57 10.26 -15.03
CA LYS A 116 7.03 10.19 -15.17
C LYS A 116 7.57 11.37 -15.98
N ASN A 117 8.66 11.98 -15.51
CA ASN A 117 9.49 12.94 -16.25
C ASN A 117 8.77 14.12 -16.91
N ASN A 118 7.56 14.49 -16.46
CA ASN A 118 6.83 15.65 -16.98
C ASN A 118 7.24 16.93 -16.23
N VAL A 119 8.30 17.57 -16.74
CA VAL A 119 8.91 18.78 -16.12
C VAL A 119 7.94 19.95 -16.06
N GLU A 120 7.08 20.12 -17.07
CA GLU A 120 6.07 21.18 -17.09
C GLU A 120 5.10 21.04 -15.92
N MET A 121 4.58 19.83 -15.71
CA MET A 121 3.72 19.53 -14.57
C MET A 121 4.47 19.75 -13.26
N LEU A 122 5.70 19.26 -13.12
CA LEU A 122 6.49 19.43 -11.91
C LEU A 122 6.69 20.92 -11.56
N ASN A 123 6.95 21.76 -12.55
CA ASN A 123 7.11 23.21 -12.39
C ASN A 123 5.80 23.91 -12.01
N LYS A 124 4.68 23.53 -12.64
CA LYS A 124 3.31 24.03 -12.30
C LYS A 124 2.96 23.76 -10.83
N LEU A 125 3.56 22.74 -10.21
CA LEU A 125 3.35 22.40 -8.80
C LEU A 125 4.34 23.10 -7.85
N GLY A 126 5.29 23.88 -8.38
CA GLY A 126 6.30 24.55 -7.57
C GLY A 126 7.44 23.66 -7.09
N LEU A 127 7.75 22.61 -7.86
CA LEU A 127 8.75 21.61 -7.53
C LEU A 127 9.87 21.59 -8.58
N THR A 128 10.40 22.76 -8.94
CA THR A 128 11.39 22.87 -10.01
C THR A 128 12.73 22.27 -9.59
N LEU A 129 13.13 21.16 -10.21
CA LEU A 129 14.44 20.54 -10.01
C LEU A 129 15.54 21.40 -10.64
N LYS A 130 16.69 21.49 -9.97
CA LYS A 130 17.89 22.14 -10.52
C LYS A 130 18.36 21.46 -11.79
N GLU A 131 18.92 22.24 -12.70
CA GLU A 131 19.44 21.72 -13.97
C GLU A 131 20.43 20.57 -13.80
N ASN A 132 21.41 20.70 -12.91
CA ASN A 132 22.38 19.64 -12.65
C ASN A 132 21.75 18.37 -12.07
N ILE A 133 20.63 18.50 -11.37
CA ILE A 133 19.87 17.38 -10.81
C ILE A 133 19.06 16.70 -11.92
N ARG A 134 18.42 17.45 -12.81
CA ARG A 134 17.70 16.92 -13.98
C ARG A 134 18.60 16.15 -14.96
N GLN A 135 19.90 16.43 -14.98
CA GLN A 135 20.86 15.69 -15.78
C GLN A 135 21.20 14.32 -15.19
N ILE A 136 21.07 14.16 -13.87
CA ILE A 136 21.43 12.96 -13.12
C ILE A 136 20.20 12.08 -12.86
N TYR A 137 19.08 12.71 -12.52
CA TYR A 137 17.87 12.05 -12.06
C TYR A 137 16.71 12.23 -13.05
N ASP A 138 16.00 11.13 -13.27
CA ASP A 138 14.61 11.13 -13.71
C ASP A 138 13.69 11.17 -12.49
N PHE A 139 12.41 11.49 -12.68
CA PHE A 139 11.45 11.53 -11.59
C PHE A 139 10.11 10.89 -11.91
N GLU A 140 9.45 10.39 -10.85
CA GLU A 140 8.09 9.87 -10.92
C GLU A 140 7.23 10.35 -9.76
N PHE A 141 5.97 10.70 -10.06
CA PHE A 141 4.92 10.87 -9.09
C PHE A 141 4.35 9.51 -8.65
N LYS A 142 4.43 9.22 -7.35
CA LYS A 142 3.80 8.07 -6.69
C LYS A 142 2.80 8.57 -5.65
N ASN A 143 1.90 7.70 -5.22
CA ASN A 143 0.99 8.00 -4.10
C ASN A 143 0.26 9.34 -4.23
N VAL A 144 -0.29 9.62 -5.43
CA VAL A 144 -1.11 10.82 -5.65
C VAL A 144 -2.43 10.66 -4.89
N MET A 145 -2.70 11.57 -3.95
CA MET A 145 -3.78 11.47 -2.98
C MET A 145 -4.54 12.79 -2.81
N ILE A 146 -5.87 12.75 -2.92
CA ILE A 146 -6.72 13.90 -2.57
C ILE A 146 -6.80 14.05 -1.05
N MET A 147 -6.61 15.26 -0.53
CA MET A 147 -6.64 15.54 0.91
C MET A 147 -8.06 15.84 1.41
N GLY A 148 -8.46 15.17 2.50
CA GLY A 148 -9.78 15.34 3.09
C GLY A 148 -9.95 16.60 3.96
N MET A 149 -8.97 16.92 4.83
CA MET A 149 -9.07 18.11 5.69
C MET A 149 -8.64 19.40 5.01
N GLU A 150 -7.84 19.31 3.95
CA GLU A 150 -7.40 20.45 3.16
C GLU A 150 -8.13 20.37 1.82
N PRO A 151 -9.33 20.98 1.72
CA PRO A 151 -10.22 20.80 0.58
C PRO A 151 -9.65 21.36 -0.72
N ASP A 152 -8.58 22.14 -0.66
CA ASP A 152 -7.83 22.72 -1.77
C ASP A 152 -6.46 22.06 -2.00
N ALA A 153 -6.22 20.85 -1.46
CA ALA A 153 -4.91 20.21 -1.47
C ALA A 153 -4.87 18.77 -2.02
N ILE A 154 -3.70 18.41 -2.53
CA ILE A 154 -3.29 17.06 -2.94
C ILE A 154 -1.96 16.75 -2.27
N SER A 155 -1.79 15.50 -1.85
CA SER A 155 -0.51 14.93 -1.42
C SER A 155 0.05 14.02 -2.51
N VAL A 156 1.36 14.03 -2.70
CA VAL A 156 2.06 13.17 -3.67
C VAL A 156 3.45 12.81 -3.18
N ASP A 157 3.93 11.62 -3.49
CA ASP A 157 5.33 11.28 -3.30
C ASP A 157 6.10 11.53 -4.60
N LEU A 158 7.28 12.12 -4.50
CA LEU A 158 8.19 12.26 -5.64
C LEU A 158 9.36 11.31 -5.46
N VAL A 159 9.60 10.48 -6.47
CA VAL A 159 10.75 9.57 -6.51
C VAL A 159 11.73 10.09 -7.55
N LEU A 160 12.99 10.27 -7.17
CA LEU A 160 14.08 10.64 -8.08
C LEU A 160 14.92 9.38 -8.35
N TYR A 161 14.96 8.92 -9.60
CA TYR A 161 15.72 7.75 -10.02
C TYR A 161 17.00 8.17 -10.72
N ASN A 162 18.15 7.64 -10.31
CA ASN A 162 19.41 7.90 -10.98
C ASN A 162 19.38 7.29 -12.39
N ARG A 163 19.59 8.12 -13.41
CA ARG A 163 19.57 7.70 -14.83
C ARG A 163 20.58 6.60 -15.16
N LYS A 164 21.65 6.47 -14.37
CA LYS A 164 22.67 5.44 -14.56
C LYS A 164 22.35 4.13 -13.83
N ASN A 165 21.48 4.16 -12.82
CA ASN A 165 21.09 3.00 -12.04
C ASN A 165 19.73 3.22 -11.38
N GLU A 166 18.68 2.61 -11.92
CA GLU A 166 17.31 2.78 -11.39
C GLU A 166 17.13 2.22 -9.95
N ASN A 167 18.04 1.37 -9.47
CA ASN A 167 18.02 0.92 -8.07
C ASN A 167 18.57 1.96 -7.09
N ASP A 168 19.25 2.98 -7.59
CA ASP A 168 19.68 4.15 -6.82
C ASP A 168 18.60 5.23 -6.98
N TYR A 169 17.73 5.33 -5.96
CA TYR A 169 16.63 6.28 -5.95
C TYR A 169 16.58 7.04 -4.63
N LEU A 170 15.90 8.18 -4.66
CA LEU A 170 15.55 8.99 -3.50
C LEU A 170 14.04 9.16 -3.46
N VAL A 171 13.44 9.06 -2.28
CA VAL A 171 12.01 9.30 -2.08
C VAL A 171 11.83 10.59 -1.31
N ILE A 172 11.04 11.49 -1.86
CA ILE A 172 10.54 12.67 -1.15
C ILE A 172 9.07 12.37 -0.86
N PRO A 173 8.77 11.83 0.33
CA PRO A 173 7.42 11.42 0.63
C PRO A 173 6.54 12.67 0.82
N ARG A 174 5.30 12.55 0.37
CA ARG A 174 4.16 13.34 0.83
C ARG A 174 4.34 14.84 0.67
N ILE A 175 4.75 15.26 -0.50
CA ILE A 175 4.72 16.64 -0.93
C ILE A 175 3.26 17.10 -1.03
N VAL A 176 2.96 18.17 -0.32
CA VAL A 176 1.62 18.75 -0.24
C VAL A 176 1.54 19.94 -1.17
N ILE A 177 0.58 19.91 -2.08
CA ILE A 177 0.38 20.98 -3.05
C ILE A 177 -0.99 21.57 -2.77
N GLN A 178 -1.03 22.89 -2.52
CA GLN A 178 -2.24 23.61 -2.15
C GLN A 178 -2.64 24.65 -3.20
N GLY A 179 -3.89 25.10 -3.12
CA GLY A 179 -4.45 26.12 -4.00
C GLY A 179 -5.30 25.58 -5.13
N PHE A 180 -5.69 24.31 -5.09
CA PHE A 180 -6.66 23.74 -6.04
C PHE A 180 -8.08 24.21 -5.75
N LYS A 181 -8.93 24.15 -6.76
CA LYS A 181 -10.38 24.31 -6.57
C LYS A 181 -10.93 23.12 -5.78
N GLU A 182 -11.72 23.42 -4.75
CA GLU A 182 -12.44 22.39 -3.99
C GLU A 182 -13.45 21.65 -4.88
N ASP A 183 -13.51 20.31 -4.77
CA ASP A 183 -14.51 19.51 -5.48
C ASP A 183 -15.80 19.42 -4.64
N SER A 184 -16.96 19.70 -5.24
CA SER A 184 -18.27 19.55 -4.57
C SER A 184 -18.64 18.09 -4.27
N ASP A 185 -18.08 17.14 -5.05
CA ASP A 185 -18.61 15.77 -5.17
C ASP A 185 -17.75 14.71 -4.45
N PHE A 186 -16.77 15.11 -3.64
CA PHE A 186 -15.88 14.14 -2.96
C PHE A 186 -16.51 13.47 -1.71
N ASN A 187 -17.81 13.70 -1.49
CA ASN A 187 -18.60 13.24 -0.33
C ASN A 187 -19.41 11.95 -0.55
N ASP A 188 -19.08 11.12 -1.56
CA ASP A 188 -19.84 9.89 -1.88
C ASP A 188 -18.97 8.60 -1.84
N GLY A 189 -18.40 8.30 -0.66
CA GLY A 189 -17.71 7.03 -0.40
C GLY A 189 -18.37 6.17 0.68
N GLN A 190 -18.18 4.85 0.67
CA GLN A 190 -18.53 4.01 1.83
C GLN A 190 -17.52 4.26 2.97
N TYR A 191 -18.03 4.90 4.02
CA TYR A 191 -17.27 5.32 5.19
C TYR A 191 -16.98 4.15 6.13
N ILE A 192 -15.84 4.18 6.83
CA ILE A 192 -15.71 3.41 8.07
C ILE A 192 -16.52 4.12 9.14
N ASP A 193 -17.31 3.36 9.89
CA ASP A 193 -18.05 3.89 11.03
C ASP A 193 -17.10 4.25 12.19
N ASP A 194 -17.62 4.95 13.18
CA ASP A 194 -16.83 5.41 14.33
C ASP A 194 -16.19 4.25 15.11
N LYS A 195 -16.82 3.06 15.10
CA LYS A 195 -16.30 1.89 15.82
C LYS A 195 -15.03 1.34 15.18
N GLN A 196 -14.96 1.33 13.85
CA GLN A 196 -13.77 0.87 13.13
C GLN A 196 -12.60 1.85 13.30
N ILE A 197 -12.91 3.14 13.40
CA ILE A 197 -11.94 4.19 13.74
C ILE A 197 -11.42 3.95 15.15
N ASP A 198 -12.30 3.90 16.16
CA ASP A 198 -11.91 3.72 17.56
C ASP A 198 -11.11 2.43 17.77
N ALA A 199 -11.47 1.33 17.09
CA ALA A 199 -10.71 0.09 17.11
C ALA A 199 -9.29 0.25 16.54
N LEU A 200 -9.14 0.98 15.44
CA LEU A 200 -7.84 1.21 14.81
C LEU A 200 -6.92 2.05 15.69
N LEU A 201 -7.46 3.00 16.45
CA LEU A 201 -6.67 3.92 17.26
C LEU A 201 -6.35 3.36 18.65
N THR A 202 -7.27 2.56 19.20
CA THR A 202 -7.05 1.85 20.46
C THR A 202 -6.04 0.71 20.30
N SER A 203 -5.83 0.18 19.09
CA SER A 203 -4.78 -0.80 18.81
C SER A 203 -3.38 -0.18 18.66
N ILE A 204 -3.26 1.15 18.57
CA ILE A 204 -1.99 1.83 18.36
C ILE A 204 -1.23 1.97 19.67
N GLN A 205 0.00 1.47 19.70
CA GLN A 205 0.92 1.69 20.82
C GLN A 205 2.17 2.41 20.34
N PHE A 206 2.74 3.26 21.18
CA PHE A 206 3.97 3.97 20.88
C PHE A 206 5.11 3.37 21.70
N LYS A 207 6.15 2.93 21.00
CA LYS A 207 7.41 2.49 21.61
C LYS A 207 8.45 3.56 21.38
N TYR A 208 8.96 4.15 22.44
CA TYR A 208 10.03 5.13 22.32
C TYR A 208 11.34 4.42 21.91
N ILE A 209 12.03 4.97 20.92
CA ILE A 209 13.27 4.38 20.36
C ILE A 209 14.54 5.19 20.67
N GLY A 210 14.41 6.34 21.32
CA GLY A 210 15.54 7.18 21.76
C GLY A 210 16.08 6.83 23.15
N ARG A 211 17.01 7.66 23.66
CA ARG A 211 17.55 7.52 25.03
C ARG A 211 16.58 8.14 26.03
N LYS A 212 16.42 7.53 27.21
CA LYS A 212 15.46 8.00 28.22
C LYS A 212 15.66 9.48 28.59
N GLU A 213 16.90 9.94 28.67
CA GLU A 213 17.22 11.33 29.04
C GLU A 213 16.77 12.33 27.97
N GLU A 214 16.63 11.91 26.72
CA GLU A 214 16.20 12.73 25.58
C GLU A 214 14.68 12.77 25.42
N PHE A 215 13.93 11.97 26.20
CA PHE A 215 12.49 11.81 26.04
C PHE A 215 11.74 13.14 26.17
N SER A 216 11.98 13.88 27.26
CA SER A 216 11.30 15.16 27.49
C SER A 216 11.63 16.21 26.42
N SER A 217 12.88 16.30 25.99
CA SER A 217 13.28 17.20 24.91
C SER A 217 12.67 16.82 23.56
N ASN A 218 12.48 15.51 23.30
CA ASN A 218 11.87 15.05 22.05
C ASN A 218 10.35 15.32 22.05
N ILE A 219 9.67 15.22 23.20
CA ILE A 219 8.27 15.65 23.34
C ILE A 219 8.15 17.17 23.12
N GLU A 220 9.06 17.96 23.68
CA GLU A 220 9.08 19.41 23.46
C GLU A 220 9.29 19.76 21.98
N LEU A 221 10.20 19.06 21.30
CA LEU A 221 10.42 19.20 19.86
C LEU A 221 9.15 18.89 19.05
N ILE A 222 8.43 17.81 19.38
CA ILE A 222 7.15 17.47 18.73
C ILE A 222 6.13 18.60 18.95
N ASN A 223 6.02 19.11 20.17
CA ASN A 223 5.07 20.17 20.52
C ASN A 223 5.37 21.51 19.83
N ASN A 224 6.66 21.85 19.67
CA ASN A 224 7.10 23.06 19.01
C ASN A 224 7.05 22.98 17.47
N THR A 225 6.75 21.79 16.91
CA THR A 225 6.62 21.62 15.46
C THR A 225 5.21 21.99 15.00
N ASN A 226 5.05 23.17 14.41
CA ASN A 226 3.74 23.69 14.00
C ASN A 226 3.16 23.02 12.76
N ASN A 227 4.00 22.67 11.79
CA ASN A 227 3.54 21.96 10.59
C ASN A 227 3.22 20.51 10.96
N TRP A 228 1.99 20.09 10.74
CA TRP A 228 1.52 18.80 11.20
C TRP A 228 2.20 17.62 10.46
N TYR A 229 2.59 17.80 9.18
CA TYR A 229 3.36 16.80 8.42
C TYR A 229 4.77 16.61 8.99
N GLU A 230 5.41 17.72 9.36
CA GLU A 230 6.72 17.70 10.01
C GLU A 230 6.61 17.07 11.40
N LYS A 231 5.56 17.40 12.15
CA LYS A 231 5.28 16.83 13.47
C LYS A 231 5.15 15.31 13.39
N GLU A 232 4.41 14.81 12.41
CA GLU A 232 4.27 13.38 12.12
C GLU A 232 5.62 12.69 11.91
N ARG A 233 6.49 13.28 11.09
CA ARG A 233 7.84 12.72 10.87
C ARG A 233 8.69 12.73 12.14
N VAL A 234 8.65 13.83 12.91
CA VAL A 234 9.36 13.90 14.19
C VAL A 234 8.86 12.80 15.14
N ILE A 235 7.57 12.49 15.13
CA ILE A 235 7.02 11.36 15.91
C ILE A 235 7.62 10.04 15.42
N LEU A 236 7.56 9.74 14.12
CA LEU A 236 8.07 8.47 13.57
C LEU A 236 9.59 8.29 13.77
N ASN A 237 10.35 9.37 13.86
CA ASN A 237 11.78 9.33 14.18
C ASN A 237 12.09 9.03 15.64
N ASN A 238 11.13 9.26 16.55
CA ASN A 238 11.31 9.12 17.99
C ASN A 238 10.50 7.97 18.59
N PHE A 239 9.46 7.51 17.88
CA PHE A 239 8.52 6.50 18.30
C PHE A 239 8.26 5.51 17.16
N GLU A 240 8.45 4.23 17.48
CA GLU A 240 7.97 3.13 16.66
C GLU A 240 6.48 2.89 16.99
N VAL A 241 5.62 2.97 15.99
CA VAL A 241 4.17 2.80 16.17
C VAL A 241 3.78 1.35 15.93
N GLN A 242 3.28 0.69 16.97
CA GLN A 242 2.82 -0.70 16.93
C GLN A 242 1.32 -0.77 16.69
N GLY A 243 0.84 -1.89 16.14
CA GLY A 243 -0.60 -2.19 16.07
C GLY A 243 -1.39 -1.41 15.02
N ALA A 244 -0.72 -0.59 14.22
CA ALA A 244 -1.15 -0.16 12.91
C ALA A 244 -0.07 -0.61 11.92
N SER A 245 -0.45 -1.32 10.85
CA SER A 245 0.43 -1.48 9.69
C SER A 245 0.49 -0.10 9.05
N LEU A 246 1.37 0.76 9.58
CA LEU A 246 1.66 2.07 9.05
C LEU A 246 2.49 1.85 7.79
N GLN A 247 1.79 1.58 6.71
CA GLN A 247 2.33 1.34 5.38
C GLN A 247 2.87 2.64 4.75
N GLY A 248 3.66 3.42 5.52
CA GLY A 248 4.04 4.80 5.17
C GLY A 248 2.90 5.82 5.29
N PHE A 249 1.76 5.43 5.86
CA PHE A 249 0.57 6.27 6.02
C PHE A 249 0.14 6.30 7.49
N LEU A 250 0.09 7.48 8.10
CA LEU A 250 -0.64 7.64 9.35
C LEU A 250 -2.11 7.94 9.07
N PRO A 251 -3.04 7.10 9.57
CA PRO A 251 -4.46 7.30 9.41
C PRO A 251 -4.98 8.36 10.39
N PHE A 252 -4.17 9.31 10.82
CA PHE A 252 -4.58 10.40 11.69
C PHE A 252 -3.52 11.51 11.75
N TYR A 253 -3.94 12.75 12.01
CA TYR A 253 -3.06 13.88 12.31
C TYR A 253 -3.27 14.39 13.71
N ILE A 254 -2.16 14.73 14.35
CA ILE A 254 -2.14 15.19 15.73
C ILE A 254 -2.39 16.69 15.76
N THR A 255 -3.40 17.09 16.52
CA THR A 255 -3.91 18.47 16.56
C THR A 255 -3.58 19.19 17.85
N SER A 256 -3.17 18.47 18.89
CA SER A 256 -2.75 19.05 20.17
C SER A 256 -1.27 18.86 20.43
N ASN A 257 -0.82 19.47 21.52
CA ASN A 257 0.44 19.10 22.15
C ASN A 257 0.32 17.70 22.78
N TRP A 258 1.43 16.98 22.81
CA TRP A 258 1.64 15.75 23.53
C TRP A 258 1.91 16.05 24.99
N VAL A 259 1.16 15.39 25.87
CA VAL A 259 1.30 15.49 27.31
C VAL A 259 1.63 14.10 27.85
N TYR A 260 2.82 13.94 28.43
CA TYR A 260 3.23 12.68 29.05
C TYR A 260 2.93 12.69 30.54
N GLU A 261 1.98 11.85 30.96
CA GLU A 261 1.54 11.72 32.35
C GLU A 261 1.22 10.26 32.67
N ASN A 262 1.62 9.77 33.85
CA ASN A 262 1.31 8.41 34.32
C ASN A 262 1.65 7.31 33.29
N GLU A 263 2.85 7.38 32.72
CA GLU A 263 3.34 6.47 31.67
C GLU A 263 2.56 6.49 30.35
N ARG A 264 1.70 7.50 30.14
CA ARG A 264 0.86 7.63 28.96
C ARG A 264 1.11 8.93 28.23
N LEU A 265 1.04 8.87 26.91
CA LEU A 265 1.01 10.02 26.02
C LEU A 265 -0.42 10.38 25.68
N ASN A 266 -0.80 11.61 26.04
CA ASN A 266 -2.10 12.18 25.77
C ASN A 266 -2.02 13.19 24.64
N PHE A 267 -2.89 13.07 23.65
CA PHE A 267 -2.99 14.00 22.52
C PHE A 267 -4.33 13.88 21.80
N SER A 268 -4.67 14.89 21.01
CA SER A 268 -5.84 14.92 20.14
C SER A 268 -5.47 14.61 18.70
N THR A 269 -6.34 13.92 17.96
CA THR A 269 -6.16 13.69 16.53
C THR A 269 -7.42 13.92 15.70
N TYR A 270 -7.22 14.28 14.44
CA TYR A 270 -8.16 14.01 13.36
C TYR A 270 -7.83 12.66 12.74
N VAL A 271 -8.84 11.87 12.37
CA VAL A 271 -8.66 10.54 11.79
C VAL A 271 -8.86 10.56 10.29
N TYR A 272 -8.05 9.78 9.61
CA TYR A 272 -8.08 9.52 8.19
C TYR A 272 -8.31 8.07 7.84
N LYS A 273 -9.10 7.84 6.79
CA LYS A 273 -9.05 6.60 6.02
C LYS A 273 -8.43 6.87 4.66
N LEU A 274 -7.58 5.97 4.19
CA LEU A 274 -7.24 5.88 2.78
C LEU A 274 -8.37 5.15 2.05
N GLY A 275 -9.01 5.81 1.10
CA GLY A 275 -9.70 5.10 0.02
C GLY A 275 -8.79 4.99 -1.20
N ILE A 276 -9.10 4.01 -2.05
CA ILE A 276 -8.36 3.73 -3.28
C ILE A 276 -9.36 3.70 -4.42
N TRP A 277 -9.12 4.48 -5.47
CA TRP A 277 -9.95 4.49 -6.66
C TRP A 277 -9.17 4.13 -7.89
N ASP A 278 -9.86 3.44 -8.78
CA ASP A 278 -9.39 3.19 -10.12
C ASP A 278 -10.17 4.07 -11.10
N THR A 279 -9.45 4.76 -11.98
CA THR A 279 -10.02 5.53 -13.08
C THR A 279 -9.48 5.03 -14.42
N LYS A 280 -10.21 5.26 -15.51
CA LYS A 280 -9.76 4.95 -16.86
C LYS A 280 -9.51 6.25 -17.62
N ILE A 281 -8.29 6.44 -18.09
CA ILE A 281 -7.88 7.60 -18.90
C ILE A 281 -7.27 7.05 -20.19
N ASN A 282 -7.82 7.43 -21.35
CA ASN A 282 -7.36 6.98 -22.68
C ASN A 282 -7.21 5.44 -22.77
N GLY A 283 -8.20 4.71 -22.23
CA GLY A 283 -8.23 3.23 -22.22
C GLY A 283 -7.29 2.57 -21.21
N LYS A 284 -6.40 3.31 -20.55
CA LYS A 284 -5.49 2.81 -19.52
C LYS A 284 -6.10 3.02 -18.12
N LYS A 285 -5.90 2.04 -17.24
CA LYS A 285 -6.38 2.08 -15.86
C LYS A 285 -5.32 2.71 -14.96
N TYR A 286 -5.69 3.69 -14.16
CA TYR A 286 -4.82 4.36 -13.20
C TYR A 286 -5.43 4.30 -11.81
N ARG A 287 -4.59 4.27 -10.78
CA ARG A 287 -5.00 4.27 -9.38
C ARG A 287 -4.54 5.52 -8.68
N TYR A 288 -5.41 6.09 -7.86
CA TYR A 288 -5.11 7.20 -6.97
C TYR A 288 -5.74 6.94 -5.60
N GLY A 289 -5.22 7.63 -4.59
CA GLY A 289 -5.75 7.58 -3.24
C GLY A 289 -6.49 8.86 -2.86
N ALA A 290 -7.09 8.85 -1.70
CA ALA A 290 -7.75 9.99 -1.10
C ALA A 290 -7.98 9.71 0.36
N TYR A 291 -7.79 10.76 1.11
CA TYR A 291 -7.92 10.80 2.54
C TYR A 291 -9.32 11.25 2.91
N TYR A 292 -9.99 10.44 3.72
CA TYR A 292 -11.29 10.77 4.28
C TYR A 292 -11.13 11.25 5.71
N THR A 293 -11.46 12.51 5.95
CA THR A 293 -11.54 13.07 7.30
C THR A 293 -12.99 13.08 7.78
N LYS A 294 -13.20 12.83 9.07
CA LYS A 294 -14.49 13.15 9.72
C LYS A 294 -14.53 14.56 10.31
N ASN A 295 -13.41 15.29 10.26
CA ASN A 295 -13.19 16.54 11.00
C ASN A 295 -13.58 16.45 12.49
N GLU A 296 -13.67 15.23 13.02
CA GLU A 296 -13.95 14.95 14.42
C GLU A 296 -12.63 14.83 15.16
N VAL A 297 -12.47 15.60 16.22
CA VAL A 297 -11.31 15.50 17.11
C VAL A 297 -11.58 14.39 18.11
N LYS A 298 -10.68 13.41 18.14
CA LYS A 298 -10.68 12.35 19.15
C LYS A 298 -9.51 12.58 20.11
N HIS A 299 -9.72 12.26 21.38
CA HIS A 299 -8.70 12.35 22.42
C HIS A 299 -8.12 10.97 22.72
N TYR A 300 -6.80 10.87 22.79
CA TYR A 300 -6.08 9.62 23.01
C TYR A 300 -5.20 9.71 24.21
N SER A 301 -5.05 8.56 24.87
CA SER A 301 -4.12 8.33 25.95
C SER A 301 -3.53 6.95 25.74
N GLN A 302 -2.24 6.83 25.43
CA GLN A 302 -1.61 5.53 25.14
C GLN A 302 -0.36 5.28 25.98
N PRO A 303 -0.14 4.05 26.48
CA PRO A 303 1.09 3.71 27.19
C PRO A 303 2.33 3.89 26.31
N VAL A 304 3.42 4.38 26.90
CA VAL A 304 4.73 4.42 26.25
C VAL A 304 5.52 3.18 26.63
N LEU A 305 5.75 2.30 25.66
CA LEU A 305 6.54 1.11 25.89
C LEU A 305 8.03 1.49 26.01
N ASN A 306 8.68 0.96 27.04
CA ASN A 306 10.14 1.05 27.31
C ASN A 306 10.67 2.40 27.79
N LEU A 307 9.85 3.26 28.41
CA LEU A 307 10.38 4.38 29.19
C LEU A 307 10.80 3.91 30.60
N LYS A 308 11.92 3.17 30.68
CA LYS A 308 12.47 2.65 31.95
C LYS A 308 13.82 3.25 32.28
#